data_AF-A0AAE2Y8T2-F1
#
_entry.id   AF-A0AAE2Y8T2-F1
#
_cell.length_a   1.000
_cell.length_b   1.000
_cell.length_c   1.000
_cell.angle_alpha   90.00
_cell.angle_beta   90.00
_cell.angle_gamma   90.00
#
_symmetry.space_group_name_H-M   'P 1'
#
loop_
_entity.id
_entity.type
_entity.pdbx_description
1 polymer ?
#
loop_
_entity_poly.entity_id
_entity_poly.type
_entity_poly.pdbx_seq_one_letter_code
_entity_poly.pdbx_strand_id
1 'polypeptide(L)'
;IPHRHARVDSKITPDIWVIPAKVIEVLGAEITLSPIHTCGLDSIRKGAGLAIRFPRFTGRWRDDKSPEDATTVKEIIEMYKKQLKKLA
;
A
#
# COMPACT_ATOMS: atom_id res chain seq x y z
N ILE A 1 11.69 6.50 15.15
CA ILE A 1 11.47 5.82 16.45
C ILE A 1 12.24 4.50 16.46
N PRO A 2 12.72 4.01 17.61
CA PRO A 2 13.60 2.82 17.66
C PRO A 2 12.85 1.49 17.46
N HIS A 3 11.51 1.51 17.40
CA HIS A 3 10.67 0.32 17.26
C HIS A 3 9.54 0.56 16.25
N ARG A 4 8.91 -0.51 15.77
CA ARG A 4 7.75 -0.45 14.88
C ARG A 4 6.57 0.25 15.56
N HIS A 5 6.01 1.26 14.90
CA HIS A 5 4.82 1.95 15.39
C HIS A 5 3.61 1.02 15.46
N ALA A 6 2.76 1.13 16.48
CA ALA A 6 1.59 0.25 16.67
C ALA A 6 0.60 0.25 15.49
N ARG A 7 0.54 1.35 14.73
CA ARG A 7 -0.31 1.49 13.53
C ARG A 7 0.31 0.94 12.25
N VAL A 8 1.48 0.31 12.31
CA VAL A 8 2.19 -0.21 11.14
C VAL A 8 2.16 -1.73 11.17
N ASP A 9 1.47 -2.31 10.20
CA ASP A 9 1.53 -3.74 9.90
C ASP A 9 2.39 -3.96 8.65
N SER A 10 3.58 -4.54 8.83
CA SER A 10 4.54 -4.81 7.77
C SER A 10 5.36 -6.05 8.08
N LYS A 11 5.58 -6.89 7.07
CA LYS A 11 6.59 -7.96 7.10
C LYS A 11 8.00 -7.46 6.74
N ILE A 12 8.09 -6.29 6.10
CA ILE A 12 9.34 -5.66 5.70
C ILE A 12 9.85 -4.83 6.89
N THR A 13 11.12 -5.03 7.25
CA THR A 13 11.81 -4.26 8.28
C THR A 13 12.61 -3.14 7.60
N PRO A 14 12.28 -1.86 7.81
CA PRO A 14 13.08 -0.75 7.32
C PRO A 14 14.29 -0.52 8.24
N ASP A 15 15.29 0.21 7.75
CA ASP A 15 16.43 0.64 8.57
C ASP A 15 16.00 1.57 9.72
N ILE A 16 14.98 2.39 9.47
CA ILE A 16 14.45 3.36 10.43
C ILE A 16 12.92 3.28 10.44
N TRP A 17 12.34 3.09 11.63
CA TRP A 17 10.89 3.19 11.81
C TRP A 17 10.45 4.64 11.96
N VAL A 18 9.34 4.98 11.31
CA VAL A 18 8.72 6.31 11.36
C VAL A 18 7.32 6.25 11.93
N ILE A 19 6.84 7.39 12.45
CA ILE A 19 5.45 7.56 12.87
C ILE A 19 4.63 7.89 11.61
N PRO A 20 3.54 7.15 11.31
CA PRO A 20 2.69 7.47 10.18
C PRO A 20 2.03 8.84 10.38
N ALA A 21 2.48 9.83 9.62
CA ALA A 21 2.04 11.22 9.76
C ALA A 21 1.92 11.98 8.43
N LYS A 22 2.61 11.53 7.38
CA LYS A 22 2.64 12.17 6.07
C LYS A 22 2.08 11.25 5.01
N VAL A 23 1.34 11.82 4.07
CA VAL A 23 0.77 11.13 2.92
C VAL A 23 1.46 11.63 1.65
N ILE A 24 1.85 10.69 0.79
CA ILE A 24 2.46 10.96 -0.51
C ILE A 24 1.59 10.42 -1.62
N GLU A 25 1.65 11.08 -2.77
CA GLU A 25 1.03 10.58 -3.98
C GLU A 25 2.02 9.68 -4.74
N VAL A 26 1.57 8.47 -5.07
CA VAL A 26 2.37 7.45 -5.75
C VAL A 26 1.64 7.00 -7.01
N LEU A 27 2.36 6.92 -8.12
CA LEU A 27 1.89 6.33 -9.37
C LEU A 27 2.50 4.94 -9.54
N GLY A 28 1.75 4.04 -10.16
CA GLY A 28 2.21 2.70 -10.52
C GLY A 28 1.59 2.23 -11.84
N ALA A 29 2.16 1.19 -12.42
CA ALA A 29 1.63 0.61 -13.66
C ALA A 29 0.42 -0.28 -13.40
N GLU A 30 0.47 -1.10 -12.35
CA GLU A 30 -0.57 -2.06 -11.99
C GLU A 30 -0.47 -2.45 -10.51
N ILE A 31 -1.51 -3.14 -10.02
CA ILE A 31 -1.51 -3.76 -8.69
C ILE A 31 -1.27 -5.26 -8.86
N THR A 32 -0.33 -5.83 -8.10
CA THR A 32 0.06 -7.25 -8.20
C THR A 32 -0.07 -7.98 -6.86
N LEU A 33 -0.17 -9.30 -6.91
CA LEU A 33 -0.06 -10.14 -5.72
C LEU A 33 1.38 -10.13 -5.21
N SER A 34 1.54 -9.99 -3.89
CA SER A 34 2.84 -9.91 -3.24
C SER A 34 2.87 -10.75 -1.96
N PRO A 35 3.90 -11.61 -1.77
CA PRO A 35 4.03 -12.41 -0.55
C PRO A 35 4.53 -11.61 0.67
N ILE A 36 5.22 -10.49 0.42
CA ILE A 36 5.91 -9.69 1.45
C ILE A 36 5.12 -8.45 1.89
N HIS A 37 4.09 -8.05 1.14
CA HIS A 37 3.26 -6.90 1.48
C HIS A 37 2.00 -7.37 2.22
N THR A 38 1.56 -6.60 3.22
CA THR A 38 0.44 -6.92 4.12
C THR A 38 -0.89 -6.29 3.68
N CYS A 39 -0.86 -5.32 2.77
CA CYS A 39 -2.08 -4.70 2.23
C CYS A 39 -3.01 -5.75 1.61
N GLY A 40 -4.23 -5.90 2.13
CA GLY A 40 -5.19 -6.88 1.62
C GLY A 40 -4.72 -8.34 1.76
N LEU A 41 -3.87 -8.63 2.75
CA LEU A 41 -3.40 -10.00 3.02
C LEU A 41 -4.58 -10.98 3.09
N ASP A 42 -4.42 -12.13 2.45
CA ASP A 42 -5.42 -13.21 2.38
C ASP A 42 -6.75 -12.84 1.68
N SER A 43 -6.90 -11.61 1.20
CA SER A 43 -8.18 -11.13 0.63
C SER A 43 -8.43 -11.59 -0.81
N ILE A 44 -7.36 -11.89 -1.56
CA ILE A 44 -7.42 -12.41 -2.94
C ILE A 44 -6.87 -13.83 -3.02
N ARG A 45 -5.67 -14.02 -2.46
CA ARG A 45 -4.97 -15.31 -2.41
C ARG A 45 -4.41 -15.52 -1.02
N LYS A 46 -4.66 -16.69 -0.43
CA LYS A 46 -4.10 -17.07 0.87
C LYS A 46 -2.56 -16.98 0.83
N GLY A 47 -1.98 -16.31 1.82
CA GLY A 47 -0.55 -16.06 1.97
C GLY A 47 -0.01 -14.84 1.22
N ALA A 48 -0.84 -14.12 0.46
CA ALA A 48 -0.42 -12.96 -0.33
C ALA A 48 -1.26 -11.71 -0.04
N GLY A 49 -0.59 -10.57 0.04
CA GLY A 49 -1.21 -9.25 -0.04
C GLY A 49 -1.06 -8.64 -1.43
N LEU A 50 -1.20 -7.32 -1.50
CA LEU A 50 -1.16 -6.52 -2.72
C LEU A 50 0.01 -5.54 -2.69
N ALA A 51 0.62 -5.33 -3.85
CA ALA A 51 1.69 -4.36 -4.05
C ALA A 51 1.45 -3.57 -5.33
N ILE A 52 2.06 -2.38 -5.40
CA ILE A 52 2.07 -1.55 -6.60
C ILE A 52 3.31 -1.93 -7.43
N ARG A 53 3.14 -2.25 -8.71
CA ARG A 53 4.25 -2.51 -9.63
C ARG A 53 4.80 -1.20 -10.20
N PHE A 54 6.13 -1.07 -10.15
CA PHE A 54 6.87 0.13 -10.56
C PHE A 54 6.35 1.41 -9.88
N PRO A 55 6.31 1.44 -8.53
CA PRO A 55 5.85 2.60 -7.80
C PRO A 55 6.82 3.78 -8.02
N ARG A 56 6.26 4.94 -8.34
CA ARG A 56 6.99 6.21 -8.52
C ARG A 56 6.35 7.28 -7.67
N PHE A 57 7.15 7.91 -6.83
CA PHE A 57 6.72 9.12 -6.14
C PHE A 57 6.55 10.25 -7.16
N THR A 58 5.42 10.97 -7.09
CA THR A 58 5.12 12.04 -8.05
C THR A 58 5.81 13.37 -7.74
N GLY A 59 6.49 13.47 -6.59
CA GLY A 59 6.97 14.74 -6.04
C GLY A 59 5.93 15.45 -5.16
N ARG A 60 4.69 14.95 -5.14
CA ARG A 60 3.59 15.60 -4.41
C ARG A 60 3.40 15.00 -3.02
N TRP A 61 3.69 15.82 -2.02
CA TRP A 61 3.25 15.63 -0.65
C TRP A 61 1.78 16.06 -0.53
N ARG A 62 0.97 15.26 0.13
CA ARG A 62 -0.44 15.54 0.39
C ARG A 62 -0.59 16.13 1.78
N ASP A 63 -0.11 17.36 1.97
CA ASP A 63 -0.27 18.08 3.24
C ASP A 63 -1.74 18.43 3.53
N ASP A 64 -2.60 18.30 2.52
CA ASP A 64 -4.06 18.38 2.63
C ASP A 64 -4.72 17.13 3.24
N LYS A 65 -3.96 16.05 3.49
CA LYS A 65 -4.48 14.77 3.94
C LYS A 65 -3.84 14.29 5.24
N SER A 66 -4.66 13.77 6.14
CA SER A 66 -4.20 12.97 7.27
C SER A 66 -3.88 11.53 6.83
N PRO A 67 -3.09 10.76 7.61
CA PRO A 67 -2.87 9.35 7.34
C PRO A 67 -4.16 8.52 7.20
N GLU A 68 -5.23 8.95 7.86
CA GLU A 68 -6.55 8.29 7.82
C GLU A 68 -7.29 8.56 6.50
N ASP A 69 -6.94 9.62 5.77
CA ASP A 69 -7.47 9.98 4.45
C ASP A 69 -6.68 9.34 3.28
N ALA A 70 -5.69 8.51 3.60
CA ALA A 70 -4.92 7.76 2.63
C ALA A 70 -5.80 6.71 1.93
N THR A 71 -5.34 6.26 0.76
CA THR A 71 -6.05 5.21 0.01
C THR A 71 -6.20 3.95 0.85
N THR A 72 -7.44 3.52 1.01
CA THR A 72 -7.84 2.41 1.87
C THR A 72 -7.51 1.06 1.24
N VAL A 73 -7.35 0.03 2.07
CA VAL A 73 -7.18 -1.35 1.60
C VAL A 73 -8.33 -1.80 0.70
N LYS A 74 -9.56 -1.37 1.01
CA LYS A 74 -10.75 -1.68 0.21
C LYS A 74 -10.64 -1.10 -1.21
N GLU A 75 -10.25 0.17 -1.33
CA GLU A 75 -10.04 0.80 -2.64
C GLU A 75 -8.97 0.08 -3.45
N ILE A 76 -7.85 -0.30 -2.84
CA ILE A 76 -6.77 -1.07 -3.51
C ILE A 76 -7.28 -2.43 -4.01
N ILE A 77 -8.05 -3.15 -3.20
CA ILE A 77 -8.67 -4.43 -3.60
C ILE A 77 -9.63 -4.24 -4.78
N GLU A 78 -10.45 -3.18 -4.76
CA GLU A 78 -11.38 -2.87 -5.84
C GLU A 78 -10.65 -2.50 -7.14
N MET A 79 -9.57 -1.70 -7.05
CA MET A 79 -8.72 -1.37 -8.20
C MET A 79 -8.09 -2.62 -8.80
N TYR A 80 -7.57 -3.54 -7.97
CA TYR A 80 -7.03 -4.82 -8.43
C TYR A 80 -8.08 -5.67 -9.16
N LYS A 81 -9.29 -5.80 -8.60
CA LYS A 81 -10.39 -6.54 -9.24
C LYS A 81 -10.81 -5.92 -10.57
N LYS A 82 -10.84 -4.58 -10.66
CA LYS A 82 -11.14 -3.85 -11.91
C LYS A 82 -10.07 -4.10 -12.98
N GLN A 83 -8.79 -4.20 -12.60
CA GLN A 83 -7.71 -4.54 -13.52
C GLN A 83 -7.93 -5.92 -14.16
N LEU A 84 -8.27 -6.94 -13.37
CA LEU A 84 -8.54 -8.29 -13.87
C LEU A 84 -9.70 -8.32 -14.87
N LYS A 85 -10.78 -7.56 -14.61
CA LYS A 85 -11.93 -7.46 -15.53
C LYS A 85 -11.59 -6.84 -16.88
N LYS A 86 -10.50 -6.07 -16.99
CA LYS A 86 -10.06 -5.46 -18.26
C LYS A 86 -9.23 -6.43 -19.11
N LEU A 87 -8.67 -7.45 -18.48
CA LEU A 87 -7.82 -8.47 -19.12
C LEU A 87 -8.60 -9.73 -19.53
N ALA A 88 -9.82 -9.89 -19.04
CA ALA A 88 -10.77 -10.94 -19.41
C ALA A 88 -11.73 -10.44 -20.50
#